data_AF-X1FY96-F1
#
_entry.id   AF-X1FY96-F1
#
_cell.length_a   1.000
_cell.length_b   1.000
_cell.length_c   1.000
_cell.angle_alpha   90.00
_cell.angle_beta   90.00
_cell.angle_gamma   90.00
#
_symmetry.space_group_name_H-M   'P 1'
#
loop_
_entity.id
_entity.type
_entity.pdbx_description
1 polymer ?
#
loop_
_entity_poly.entity_id
_entity_poly.type
_entity_poly.pdbx_seq_one_letter_code
_entity_poly.pdbx_strand_id
1 'polypeptide(L)'
;ECGFNIPLFKMLLKLKERGDDSLLGSRAVIIIQSSSELFTKSTAQKIIFLTNQLGCRFPGHPVVEATYNLNNFLTWQKTFKLPLIEIYKKQSKELVKKLKEENLKLINRPKILVLHSSLFKTSNTLMLWKMVKESLGGEDIRELHVENGTVVDCRGCSYKTCIHYSEEKSCFYGGIMVKEIFPAIEEADCIIWLCPNYNDAISAKLTAVINRMTVLYKRVKFGKKTIFSIVVSGNSGSDCVAKQLIGALNVNKGFRLPPYFALTATANDPGFVKDIPGIDKKIKKFAEDIRREIKK
;
A
#
# COMPACT_ATOMS: atom_id res chain seq x y z
N GLU A 1 10.54 14.06 -20.80
CA GLU A 1 9.26 13.93 -21.55
C GLU A 1 8.65 12.53 -21.46
N CYS A 2 9.34 11.45 -21.81
CA CYS A 2 8.79 10.08 -21.79
C CYS A 2 8.78 9.37 -20.40
N GLY A 3 8.91 10.09 -19.30
CA GLY A 3 8.89 9.49 -17.95
C GLY A 3 10.14 8.72 -17.51
N PHE A 4 11.24 8.79 -18.27
CA PHE A 4 12.52 8.17 -17.89
C PHE A 4 13.52 9.19 -17.36
N ASN A 5 14.27 8.79 -16.33
CA ASN A 5 15.41 9.53 -15.80
C ASN A 5 16.60 8.56 -15.68
N ILE A 6 17.50 8.61 -16.67
CA ILE A 6 18.65 7.70 -16.76
C ILE A 6 19.57 7.82 -15.53
N PRO A 7 19.96 9.03 -15.06
CA PRO A 7 20.74 9.19 -13.83
C PRO A 7 20.09 8.53 -12.60
N LEU A 8 18.79 8.66 -12.43
CA LEU A 8 18.03 8.00 -11.35
C LEU A 8 18.16 6.49 -11.43
N PHE A 9 17.99 5.88 -12.61
CA PHE A 9 18.13 4.43 -12.75
C PHE A 9 19.55 3.94 -12.50
N LYS A 10 20.57 4.69 -12.92
CA LYS A 10 21.96 4.40 -12.57
C LYS A 10 22.20 4.42 -11.06
N MET A 11 21.60 5.37 -10.34
CA MET A 11 21.67 5.44 -8.88
C MET A 11 20.98 4.24 -8.23
N LEU A 12 19.78 3.87 -8.68
CA LEU A 12 19.04 2.70 -8.17
C LEU A 12 19.79 1.39 -8.43
N LEU A 13 20.43 1.27 -9.59
CA LEU A 13 21.27 0.11 -9.92
C LEU A 13 22.47 0.01 -8.97
N LYS A 14 23.18 1.12 -8.73
CA LYS A 14 24.29 1.16 -7.76
C LYS A 14 23.86 0.79 -6.34
N LEU A 15 22.63 1.14 -5.94
CA LEU A 15 22.09 0.70 -4.65
C LEU A 15 21.83 -0.81 -4.64
N LYS A 16 21.30 -1.36 -5.73
CA LYS A 16 21.07 -2.80 -5.88
C LYS A 16 22.38 -3.60 -5.88
N GLU A 17 23.43 -3.09 -6.52
CA GLU A 17 24.77 -3.71 -6.57
C GLU A 17 25.41 -3.87 -5.18
N ARG A 18 25.01 -3.04 -4.20
CA ARG A 18 25.46 -3.16 -2.80
C ARG A 18 24.79 -4.30 -2.02
N GLY A 19 23.79 -4.95 -2.61
CA GLY A 19 23.04 -6.05 -2.02
C GLY A 19 21.56 -5.74 -1.80
N ASP A 20 20.81 -6.79 -1.44
CA ASP A 20 19.34 -6.77 -1.30
C ASP A 20 18.84 -6.04 -0.07
N ASP A 21 19.73 -5.67 0.85
CA ASP A 21 19.41 -4.97 2.10
C ASP A 21 20.12 -3.61 2.17
N SER A 22 20.54 -3.04 1.03
CA SER A 22 21.37 -1.83 0.97
C SER A 22 20.70 -0.55 1.49
N LEU A 23 19.37 -0.56 1.68
CA LEU A 23 18.59 0.50 2.29
C LEU A 23 17.88 0.05 3.58
N LEU A 24 18.25 -1.11 4.14
CA LEU A 24 17.68 -1.58 5.40
C LEU A 24 17.97 -0.56 6.52
N GLY A 25 16.94 -0.27 7.32
CA GLY A 25 17.00 0.76 8.35
C GLY A 25 16.85 2.20 7.82
N SER A 26 16.87 2.41 6.51
CA SER A 26 16.62 3.71 5.88
C SER A 26 15.14 4.00 5.74
N ARG A 27 14.81 5.29 5.74
CA ARG A 27 13.47 5.83 5.46
C ARG A 27 13.57 6.91 4.39
N ALA A 28 12.57 6.99 3.52
CA ALA A 28 12.59 7.94 2.42
C ALA A 28 11.22 8.58 2.17
N VAL A 29 11.27 9.71 1.47
CA VAL A 29 10.15 10.39 0.83
C VAL A 29 10.59 10.85 -0.56
N ILE A 30 9.65 11.15 -1.44
CA ILE A 30 9.90 11.52 -2.82
C ILE A 30 9.33 12.91 -3.08
N ILE A 31 10.18 13.80 -3.54
CA ILE A 31 9.76 15.03 -4.21
C ILE A 31 10.08 14.83 -5.68
N ILE A 32 9.07 14.86 -6.53
CA ILE A 32 9.21 14.57 -7.96
C ILE A 32 8.53 15.65 -8.79
N GLN A 33 9.23 16.10 -9.82
CA GLN A 33 8.69 17.03 -10.81
C GLN A 33 8.82 16.41 -12.20
N SER A 34 7.76 16.51 -13.00
CA SER A 34 7.76 16.08 -14.40
C SER A 34 7.86 17.29 -15.33
N SER A 35 8.47 17.07 -16.49
CA SER A 35 8.46 18.03 -17.60
C SER A 35 7.16 17.96 -18.43
N SER A 36 6.21 17.10 -18.03
CA SER A 36 4.88 16.98 -18.64
C SER A 36 3.80 16.81 -17.55
N GLU A 37 2.54 16.72 -17.96
CA GLU A 37 1.43 16.38 -17.06
C GLU A 37 1.44 14.90 -16.60
N LEU A 38 2.34 14.09 -17.16
CA LEU A 38 2.38 12.63 -16.94
C LEU A 38 3.58 12.21 -16.10
N PHE A 39 3.56 10.93 -15.70
CA PHE A 39 4.68 10.16 -15.15
C PHE A 39 5.12 10.43 -13.70
N THR A 40 4.60 11.45 -12.99
CA THR A 40 4.96 11.68 -11.58
C THR A 40 4.61 10.48 -10.70
N LYS A 41 3.34 10.02 -10.74
CA LYS A 41 2.86 8.89 -9.94
C LYS A 41 3.51 7.57 -10.30
N SER A 42 3.56 7.23 -11.58
CA SER A 42 4.11 5.94 -12.03
C SER A 42 5.61 5.83 -11.75
N THR A 43 6.35 6.92 -11.93
CA THR A 43 7.78 6.98 -11.58
C THR A 43 7.97 6.89 -10.07
N ALA A 44 7.19 7.63 -9.26
CA ALA A 44 7.26 7.53 -7.81
C ALA A 44 6.96 6.11 -7.30
N GLN A 45 5.92 5.44 -7.81
CA GLN A 45 5.61 4.06 -7.47
C GLN A 45 6.77 3.10 -7.82
N LYS A 46 7.42 3.30 -8.98
CA LYS A 46 8.58 2.51 -9.39
C LYS A 46 9.77 2.71 -8.45
N ILE A 47 10.08 3.96 -8.06
CA ILE A 47 11.13 4.27 -7.09
C ILE A 47 10.82 3.60 -5.74
N ILE A 48 9.60 3.78 -5.23
CA ILE A 48 9.18 3.21 -3.93
C ILE A 48 9.31 1.69 -3.98
N PHE A 49 8.80 1.04 -5.02
CA PHE A 49 8.89 -0.42 -5.14
C PHE A 49 10.35 -0.89 -5.14
N LEU A 50 11.20 -0.33 -6.00
CA LEU A 50 12.59 -0.76 -6.12
C LEU A 50 13.38 -0.54 -4.83
N THR A 51 13.20 0.60 -4.17
CA THR A 51 13.91 0.90 -2.92
C THR A 51 13.33 0.15 -1.72
N ASN A 52 12.05 -0.17 -1.72
CA ASN A 52 11.43 -1.00 -0.69
C ASN A 52 11.93 -2.45 -0.71
N GLN A 53 12.17 -2.98 -1.91
CA GLN A 53 12.83 -4.28 -2.09
C GLN A 53 14.30 -4.29 -1.65
N LEU A 54 14.87 -3.11 -1.33
CA LEU A 54 16.20 -2.96 -0.74
C LEU A 54 16.15 -2.70 0.78
N GLY A 55 14.97 -2.78 1.40
CA GLY A 55 14.78 -2.54 2.84
C GLY A 55 14.41 -1.11 3.22
N CYS A 56 14.10 -0.23 2.26
CA CYS A 56 13.65 1.12 2.57
C CYS A 56 12.18 1.16 3.00
N ARG A 57 11.88 1.90 4.07
CA ARG A 57 10.50 2.18 4.51
C ARG A 57 10.01 3.56 4.09
N PHE A 58 8.69 3.72 4.00
CA PHE A 58 8.06 4.98 3.65
C PHE A 58 6.93 5.35 4.63
N PRO A 59 6.85 6.62 5.07
CA PRO A 59 5.70 7.10 5.83
C PRO A 59 4.43 7.14 4.95
N GLY A 60 3.29 7.39 5.58
CA GLY A 60 2.05 7.69 4.86
C GLY A 60 2.16 8.97 4.03
N HIS A 61 1.62 8.95 2.81
CA HIS A 61 1.71 10.06 1.84
C HIS A 61 3.17 10.50 1.59
N PRO A 62 4.07 9.60 1.16
CA PRO A 62 5.49 9.91 1.09
C PRO A 62 5.88 10.70 -0.17
N VAL A 63 4.92 11.21 -0.96
CA VAL A 63 5.20 11.83 -2.26
C VAL A 63 4.61 13.24 -2.34
N VAL A 64 5.44 14.21 -2.68
CA VAL A 64 5.01 15.49 -3.24
C VAL A 64 5.34 15.46 -4.72
N GLU A 65 4.31 15.56 -5.54
CA GLU A 65 4.45 15.60 -7.00
C GLU A 65 4.18 17.00 -7.53
N ALA A 66 4.91 17.36 -8.57
CA ALA A 66 4.73 18.59 -9.34
C ALA A 66 4.59 18.21 -10.82
N THR A 67 3.41 18.42 -11.40
CA THR A 67 3.27 18.35 -12.87
C THR A 67 3.88 19.59 -13.51
N TYR A 68 4.07 19.57 -14.83
CA TYR A 68 4.75 20.63 -15.58
C TYR A 68 4.34 22.06 -15.17
N ASN A 69 3.03 22.33 -15.10
CA ASN A 69 2.47 23.65 -14.76
C ASN A 69 2.04 23.80 -13.29
N LEU A 70 2.32 22.81 -12.42
CA LEU A 70 1.88 22.80 -11.01
C LEU A 70 0.35 22.77 -10.82
N ASN A 71 -0.45 22.47 -11.85
CA ASN A 71 -1.91 22.50 -11.75
C ASN A 71 -2.45 21.48 -10.73
N ASN A 72 -1.69 20.43 -10.45
CA ASN A 72 -2.03 19.48 -9.39
C ASN A 72 -2.09 20.13 -7.98
N PHE A 73 -1.60 21.36 -7.81
CA PHE A 73 -1.73 22.15 -6.58
C PHE A 73 -2.93 23.12 -6.56
N LEU A 74 -3.73 23.24 -7.61
CA LEU A 74 -4.89 24.15 -7.66
C LEU A 74 -5.91 23.87 -6.55
N THR A 75 -6.12 22.60 -6.18
CA THR A 75 -7.00 22.24 -5.06
C THR A 75 -6.47 22.80 -3.73
N TRP A 76 -5.15 22.76 -3.52
CA TRP A 76 -4.51 23.32 -2.32
C TRP A 76 -4.52 24.84 -2.31
N GLN A 77 -4.51 25.48 -3.48
CA GLN A 77 -4.57 26.94 -3.60
C GLN A 77 -5.87 27.50 -3.05
N LYS A 78 -6.99 26.78 -3.20
CA LYS A 78 -8.28 27.14 -2.59
C LYS A 78 -8.20 27.22 -1.05
N THR A 79 -7.32 26.42 -0.44
CA THR A 79 -7.13 26.37 1.01
C THR A 79 -6.07 27.36 1.49
N PHE A 80 -4.87 27.36 0.88
CA PHE A 80 -3.75 28.17 1.35
C PHE A 80 -3.76 29.61 0.84
N LYS A 81 -4.46 29.90 -0.26
CA LYS A 81 -4.47 31.22 -0.92
C LYS A 81 -3.06 31.76 -1.23
N LEU A 82 -2.16 30.86 -1.66
CA LEU A 82 -0.78 31.16 -2.04
C LEU A 82 -0.53 30.88 -3.53
N PRO A 83 0.52 31.45 -4.14
CA PRO A 83 0.99 31.02 -5.46
C PRO A 83 1.35 29.53 -5.47
N LEU A 84 1.11 28.84 -6.60
CA LEU A 84 1.32 27.39 -6.73
C LEU A 84 2.75 26.96 -6.35
N ILE A 85 3.75 27.76 -6.71
CA ILE A 85 5.16 27.51 -6.38
C ILE A 85 5.42 27.54 -4.86
N GLU A 86 4.76 28.43 -4.13
CA GLU A 86 4.89 28.52 -2.68
C GLU A 86 4.16 27.36 -2.00
N ILE A 87 3.05 26.89 -2.56
CA ILE A 87 2.38 25.66 -2.12
C ILE A 87 3.30 24.45 -2.33
N TYR A 88 3.93 24.33 -3.50
CA TYR A 88 4.87 23.25 -3.78
C TYR A 88 6.04 23.24 -2.79
N LYS A 89 6.67 24.40 -2.54
CA LYS A 89 7.73 24.55 -1.54
C LYS A 89 7.24 24.18 -0.14
N LYS A 90 6.04 24.66 0.26
CA LYS A 90 5.45 24.37 1.57
C LYS A 90 5.20 22.87 1.75
N GLN A 91 4.55 22.22 0.79
CA GLN A 91 4.27 20.78 0.84
C GLN A 91 5.56 19.97 0.88
N SER A 92 6.58 20.37 0.13
CA SER A 92 7.90 19.74 0.14
C SER A 92 8.60 19.86 1.50
N LYS A 93 8.57 21.05 2.12
CA LYS A 93 9.12 21.28 3.46
C LYS A 93 8.40 20.43 4.51
N GLU A 94 7.07 20.39 4.48
CA GLU A 94 6.26 19.58 5.39
C GLU A 94 6.54 18.08 5.23
N LEU A 95 6.74 17.61 4.00
CA LEU A 95 7.09 16.21 3.73
C LEU A 95 8.46 15.85 4.33
N VAL A 96 9.49 16.69 4.13
CA VAL A 96 10.82 16.48 4.71
C VAL A 96 10.79 16.58 6.23
N LYS A 97 10.00 17.50 6.78
CA LYS A 97 9.79 17.63 8.23
C LYS A 97 9.20 16.34 8.82
N LYS A 98 8.13 15.81 8.22
CA LYS A 98 7.53 14.53 8.61
C LYS A 98 8.53 13.37 8.56
N LEU A 99 9.35 13.31 7.52
CA LEU A 99 10.41 12.30 7.43
C LEU A 99 11.39 12.40 8.61
N LYS A 100 11.82 13.61 8.98
CA LYS A 100 12.76 13.84 10.08
C LYS A 100 12.15 13.49 11.44
N GLU A 101 10.91 13.91 11.67
CA GLU A 101 10.19 13.79 12.94
C GLU A 101 9.57 12.41 13.19
N GLU A 102 9.55 11.53 12.18
CA GLU A 102 9.00 10.18 12.34
C GLU A 102 9.71 9.45 13.49
N ASN A 103 8.93 8.95 14.45
CA ASN A 103 9.41 8.15 15.57
C ASN A 103 8.48 6.95 15.74
N LEU A 104 8.84 5.83 15.12
CA LEU A 104 8.02 4.63 15.08
C LEU A 104 8.26 3.77 16.31
N LYS A 105 7.18 3.34 16.96
CA LYS A 105 7.22 2.39 18.08
C LYS A 105 6.54 1.09 17.70
N LEU A 106 7.18 -0.03 18.05
CA LEU A 106 6.58 -1.36 17.87
C LEU A 106 5.29 -1.46 18.68
N ILE A 107 4.27 -2.07 18.09
CA ILE A 107 3.01 -2.35 18.76
C ILE A 107 3.12 -3.75 19.35
N ASN A 108 2.93 -3.87 20.67
CA ASN A 108 2.85 -5.17 21.32
C ASN A 108 1.50 -5.82 21.00
N ARG A 109 1.50 -7.08 20.54
CA ARG A 109 0.30 -7.83 20.13
C ARG A 109 -0.59 -7.03 19.16
N PRO A 110 -0.07 -6.66 17.97
CA PRO A 110 -0.82 -5.86 17.01
C PRO A 110 -2.07 -6.60 16.51
N LYS A 111 -3.14 -5.84 16.28
CA LYS A 111 -4.33 -6.36 15.58
C LYS A 111 -4.07 -6.42 14.08
N ILE A 112 -4.09 -7.60 13.51
CA ILE A 112 -3.85 -7.84 12.09
C ILE A 112 -5.16 -8.17 11.38
N LEU A 113 -5.53 -7.34 10.41
CA LEU A 113 -6.63 -7.64 9.49
C LEU A 113 -6.07 -8.22 8.19
N VAL A 114 -6.62 -9.34 7.73
CA VAL A 114 -6.31 -9.92 6.43
C VAL A 114 -7.53 -9.76 5.53
N LEU A 115 -7.33 -9.14 4.37
CA LEU A 115 -8.37 -8.96 3.35
C LEU A 115 -8.03 -9.79 2.12
N HIS A 116 -8.98 -10.62 1.68
CA HIS A 116 -8.82 -11.43 0.48
C HIS A 116 -10.11 -11.51 -0.32
N SER A 117 -9.97 -11.82 -1.61
CA SER A 117 -11.10 -12.03 -2.51
C SER A 117 -11.08 -13.38 -3.23
N SER A 118 -10.17 -14.26 -2.81
CA SER A 118 -9.90 -15.55 -3.43
C SER A 118 -10.78 -16.67 -2.88
N LEU A 119 -11.05 -17.67 -3.72
CA LEU A 119 -11.69 -18.92 -3.31
C LEU A 119 -10.71 -19.83 -2.55
N PHE A 120 -11.15 -20.34 -1.40
CA PHE A 120 -10.29 -21.07 -0.46
C PHE A 120 -9.72 -22.40 -1.00
N LYS A 121 -10.47 -23.10 -1.86
CA LYS A 121 -10.08 -24.44 -2.35
C LYS A 121 -8.92 -24.41 -3.37
N THR A 122 -8.82 -23.35 -4.18
CA THR A 122 -7.93 -23.34 -5.35
C THR A 122 -6.90 -22.21 -5.34
N SER A 123 -6.97 -21.27 -4.39
CA SER A 123 -6.11 -20.09 -4.41
C SER A 123 -4.71 -20.34 -3.84
N ASN A 124 -3.71 -20.29 -4.71
CA ASN A 124 -2.30 -20.22 -4.32
C ASN A 124 -2.01 -19.02 -3.39
N THR A 125 -2.72 -17.90 -3.53
CA THR A 125 -2.54 -16.74 -2.63
C THR A 125 -2.96 -17.06 -1.20
N LEU A 126 -4.11 -17.73 -1.03
CA LEU A 126 -4.57 -18.16 0.28
C LEU A 126 -3.71 -19.29 0.86
N MET A 127 -3.25 -20.21 0.03
CA MET A 127 -2.34 -21.28 0.47
C MET A 127 -1.03 -20.70 1.00
N LEU A 128 -0.43 -19.73 0.30
CA LEU A 128 0.78 -19.05 0.75
C LEU A 128 0.54 -18.27 2.05
N TRP A 129 -0.60 -17.59 2.16
CA TRP A 129 -0.99 -16.92 3.40
C TRP A 129 -1.09 -17.90 4.58
N LYS A 130 -1.68 -19.09 4.41
CA LYS A 130 -1.75 -20.08 5.50
C LYS A 130 -0.38 -20.46 6.03
N MET A 131 0.59 -20.69 5.14
CA MET A 131 1.97 -21.01 5.53
C MET A 131 2.64 -19.84 6.28
N VAL A 132 2.37 -18.59 5.87
CA VAL A 132 2.81 -17.38 6.60
C VAL A 132 2.13 -17.28 7.97
N LYS A 133 0.83 -17.51 8.05
CA LYS A 133 0.05 -17.47 9.30
C LYS A 133 0.55 -18.51 10.30
N GLU A 134 0.81 -19.73 9.85
CA GLU A 134 1.44 -20.79 10.67
C GLU A 134 2.80 -20.34 11.20
N SER A 135 3.59 -19.66 10.36
CA SER A 135 4.89 -19.11 10.76
C SER A 135 4.80 -17.90 11.68
N LEU A 136 3.67 -17.18 11.76
CA LEU A 136 3.47 -16.00 12.62
C LEU A 136 3.17 -16.37 14.09
N GLY A 137 2.36 -17.41 14.32
CA GLY A 137 2.08 -17.99 15.65
C GLY A 137 1.65 -17.01 16.76
N GLY A 138 0.35 -17.00 17.11
CA GLY A 138 -0.13 -16.31 18.32
C GLY A 138 -0.45 -14.81 18.19
N GLU A 139 -0.45 -14.27 16.97
CA GLU A 139 -0.91 -12.90 16.68
C GLU A 139 -2.44 -12.81 16.63
N ASP A 140 -3.01 -11.64 16.97
CA ASP A 140 -4.45 -11.35 16.84
C ASP A 140 -4.80 -11.11 15.38
N ILE A 141 -5.17 -12.17 14.68
CA ILE A 141 -5.44 -12.17 13.23
C ILE A 141 -6.93 -12.34 12.98
N ARG A 142 -7.55 -11.33 12.37
CA ARG A 142 -8.91 -11.39 11.82
C ARG A 142 -8.85 -11.49 10.30
N GLU A 143 -9.44 -12.53 9.73
CA GLU A 143 -9.49 -12.75 8.28
C GLU A 143 -10.89 -12.44 7.75
N LEU A 144 -11.01 -11.56 6.76
CA LEU A 144 -12.27 -11.24 6.11
C LEU A 144 -12.21 -11.52 4.61
N HIS A 145 -13.17 -12.32 4.16
CA HIS A 145 -13.39 -12.61 2.75
C HIS A 145 -14.31 -11.56 2.12
N VAL A 146 -13.86 -10.93 1.04
CA VAL A 146 -14.65 -9.99 0.25
C VAL A 146 -15.39 -10.77 -0.85
N GLU A 147 -16.62 -11.18 -0.57
CA GLU A 147 -17.42 -12.09 -1.43
C GLU A 147 -18.15 -11.41 -2.60
N ASN A 148 -18.47 -12.20 -3.63
CA ASN A 148 -19.31 -11.75 -4.75
C ASN A 148 -20.71 -11.34 -4.26
N GLY A 149 -21.23 -10.22 -4.76
CA GLY A 149 -22.56 -9.70 -4.39
C GLY A 149 -22.61 -8.96 -3.05
N THR A 150 -21.54 -9.00 -2.25
CA THR A 150 -21.50 -8.33 -0.92
C THR A 150 -20.94 -6.91 -0.98
N VAL A 151 -20.08 -6.61 -1.97
CA VAL A 151 -19.49 -5.28 -2.18
C VAL A 151 -19.92 -4.73 -3.53
N VAL A 152 -20.73 -3.67 -3.47
CA VAL A 152 -21.09 -2.84 -4.63
C VAL A 152 -19.94 -1.88 -4.94
N ASP A 153 -19.67 -1.69 -6.24
CA ASP A 153 -18.69 -0.74 -6.75
C ASP A 153 -18.90 0.68 -6.19
N CYS A 154 -17.80 1.41 -6.03
CA CYS A 154 -17.86 2.78 -5.54
C CYS A 154 -18.43 3.69 -6.63
N ARG A 155 -19.53 4.41 -6.33
CA ARG A 155 -20.11 5.39 -7.27
C ARG A 155 -19.28 6.66 -7.50
N GLY A 156 -18.19 6.84 -6.75
CA GLY A 156 -17.40 8.08 -6.81
C GLY A 156 -18.14 9.28 -6.20
N CYS A 157 -18.66 9.15 -4.97
CA CYS A 157 -19.25 10.28 -4.23
C CYS A 157 -18.30 11.48 -4.16
N SER A 158 -18.86 12.70 -4.08
CA SER A 158 -18.07 13.89 -3.75
C SER A 158 -17.33 13.71 -2.42
N TYR A 159 -16.19 14.39 -2.25
CA TYR A 159 -15.44 14.36 -0.98
C TYR A 159 -16.33 14.78 0.20
N LYS A 160 -17.12 15.84 0.05
CA LYS A 160 -18.07 16.31 1.08
C LYS A 160 -19.07 15.21 1.47
N THR A 161 -19.60 14.48 0.49
CA THR A 161 -20.52 13.35 0.72
C THR A 161 -19.83 12.19 1.44
N CYS A 162 -18.62 11.80 1.03
CA CYS A 162 -17.84 10.78 1.76
C CYS A 162 -17.58 11.20 3.21
N ILE A 163 -17.29 12.48 3.44
CA ILE A 163 -17.02 13.00 4.77
C ILE A 163 -18.28 13.01 5.65
N HIS A 164 -19.44 13.33 5.10
CA HIS A 164 -20.72 13.24 5.81
C HIS A 164 -21.00 11.80 6.27
N TYR A 165 -20.92 10.81 5.37
CA TYR A 165 -21.09 9.40 5.75
C TYR A 165 -20.03 8.89 6.73
N SER A 166 -18.84 9.48 6.73
CA SER A 166 -17.80 9.15 7.71
C SER A 166 -18.24 9.49 9.13
N GLU A 167 -19.01 10.56 9.33
CA GLU A 167 -19.48 10.99 10.66
C GLU A 167 -20.57 10.04 11.18
N GLU A 168 -21.43 9.56 10.28
CA GLU A 168 -22.50 8.60 10.56
C GLU A 168 -22.02 7.15 10.66
N LYS A 169 -20.71 6.93 10.62
CA LYS A 169 -20.07 5.60 10.52
C LYS A 169 -20.63 4.72 9.40
N SER A 170 -21.08 5.33 8.31
CA SER A 170 -21.78 4.65 7.21
C SER A 170 -21.03 4.82 5.87
N CYS A 171 -21.67 4.43 4.78
CA CYS A 171 -21.29 4.69 3.40
C CYS A 171 -22.56 4.61 2.55
N PHE A 172 -22.60 5.29 1.41
CA PHE A 172 -23.78 5.36 0.53
C PHE A 172 -24.47 4.01 0.29
N TYR A 173 -23.71 2.93 0.07
CA TYR A 173 -24.26 1.60 -0.19
C TYR A 173 -24.43 0.73 1.06
N GLY A 174 -23.99 1.18 2.23
CA GLY A 174 -23.99 0.35 3.44
C GLY A 174 -23.29 -1.01 3.22
N GLY A 175 -23.99 -2.07 3.62
CA GLY A 175 -23.61 -3.47 3.36
C GLY A 175 -22.45 -3.97 4.22
N ILE A 176 -21.77 -5.01 3.73
CA ILE A 176 -20.61 -5.62 4.42
C ILE A 176 -19.50 -4.59 4.70
N MET A 177 -19.40 -3.55 3.86
CA MET A 177 -18.43 -2.48 4.05
C MET A 177 -18.62 -1.77 5.39
N VAL A 178 -19.87 -1.41 5.72
CA VAL A 178 -20.19 -0.70 6.97
C VAL A 178 -20.26 -1.67 8.15
N LYS A 179 -20.80 -2.87 7.93
CA LYS A 179 -21.04 -3.84 9.01
C LYS A 179 -19.77 -4.53 9.50
N GLU A 180 -18.81 -4.81 8.60
CA GLU A 180 -17.68 -5.68 8.91
C GLU A 180 -16.33 -5.09 8.51
N ILE A 181 -16.18 -4.67 7.25
CA ILE A 181 -14.88 -4.28 6.69
C ILE A 181 -14.36 -2.99 7.33
N PHE A 182 -15.17 -1.93 7.40
CA PHE A 182 -14.75 -0.65 7.99
C PHE A 182 -14.45 -0.75 9.49
N PRO A 183 -15.30 -1.36 10.34
CA PRO A 183 -14.94 -1.60 11.73
C PRO A 183 -13.62 -2.37 11.88
N ALA A 184 -13.41 -3.41 11.07
CA ALA A 184 -12.15 -4.16 11.11
C ALA A 184 -10.93 -3.31 10.71
N ILE A 185 -11.07 -2.45 9.68
CA ILE A 185 -10.00 -1.51 9.28
C ILE A 185 -9.73 -0.48 10.38
N GLU A 186 -10.76 0.01 11.06
CA GLU A 186 -10.65 0.96 12.18
C GLU A 186 -9.86 0.36 13.34
N GLU A 187 -10.16 -0.90 13.69
CA GLU A 187 -9.53 -1.62 14.80
C GLU A 187 -8.10 -2.09 14.51
N ALA A 188 -7.78 -2.45 13.26
CA ALA A 188 -6.51 -3.10 12.93
C ALA A 188 -5.30 -2.15 12.98
N ASP A 189 -4.18 -2.61 13.55
CA ASP A 189 -2.89 -1.91 13.47
C ASP A 189 -2.17 -2.18 12.14
N CYS A 190 -2.48 -3.32 11.52
CA CYS A 190 -1.89 -3.78 10.27
C CYS A 190 -2.96 -4.38 9.36
N ILE A 191 -2.85 -4.13 8.06
CA ILE A 191 -3.68 -4.77 7.04
C ILE A 191 -2.81 -5.54 6.07
N ILE A 192 -3.09 -6.83 5.90
CA ILE A 192 -2.45 -7.72 4.94
C ILE A 192 -3.41 -7.95 3.76
N TRP A 193 -2.98 -7.53 2.58
CA TRP A 193 -3.77 -7.65 1.34
C TRP A 193 -3.35 -8.89 0.56
N LEU A 194 -4.25 -9.87 0.43
CA LEU A 194 -4.03 -11.09 -0.35
C LEU A 194 -4.53 -10.87 -1.77
N CYS A 195 -3.61 -10.60 -2.68
CA CYS A 195 -3.89 -10.19 -4.05
C CYS A 195 -3.45 -11.26 -5.05
N PRO A 196 -4.35 -12.17 -5.50
CA PRO A 196 -4.09 -12.88 -6.73
C PRO A 196 -3.93 -11.88 -7.88
N ASN A 197 -2.94 -12.08 -8.75
CA ASN A 197 -2.76 -11.26 -9.93
C ASN A 197 -3.72 -11.72 -11.04
N TYR A 198 -4.70 -10.88 -11.37
CA TYR A 198 -5.54 -11.04 -12.55
C TYR A 198 -5.29 -9.85 -13.49
N ASN A 199 -4.72 -10.12 -14.66
CA ASN A 199 -4.40 -9.11 -15.68
C ASN A 199 -3.51 -7.97 -15.17
N ASP A 200 -2.47 -8.31 -14.42
CA ASP A 200 -1.53 -7.37 -13.80
C ASP A 200 -2.19 -6.36 -12.87
N ALA A 201 -3.34 -6.70 -12.29
CA ALA A 201 -4.16 -5.79 -11.49
C ALA A 201 -4.66 -6.38 -10.17
N ILE A 202 -4.92 -5.48 -9.21
CA ILE A 202 -5.66 -5.81 -7.99
C ILE A 202 -7.08 -6.25 -8.39
N SER A 203 -7.59 -7.30 -7.76
CA SER A 203 -8.96 -7.77 -8.03
C SER A 203 -10.00 -6.66 -7.87
N ALA A 204 -11.04 -6.67 -8.69
CA ALA A 204 -12.11 -5.67 -8.65
C ALA A 204 -12.71 -5.52 -7.24
N LYS A 205 -12.84 -6.63 -6.52
CA LYS A 205 -13.36 -6.69 -5.14
C LYS A 205 -12.50 -5.93 -4.15
N LEU A 206 -11.19 -6.16 -4.15
CA LEU A 206 -10.26 -5.44 -3.27
C LEU A 206 -10.15 -3.98 -3.68
N THR A 207 -10.18 -3.70 -4.99
CA THR A 207 -10.25 -2.33 -5.52
C THR A 207 -11.52 -1.60 -5.04
N ALA A 208 -12.67 -2.27 -4.99
CA ALA A 208 -13.90 -1.69 -4.48
C ALA A 208 -13.80 -1.32 -2.99
N VAL A 209 -13.14 -2.16 -2.17
CA VAL A 209 -12.80 -1.82 -0.78
C VAL A 209 -11.95 -0.55 -0.73
N ILE A 210 -10.82 -0.54 -1.46
CA ILE A 210 -9.87 0.60 -1.53
C ILE A 210 -10.57 1.91 -1.91
N ASN A 211 -11.41 1.87 -2.94
CA ASN A 211 -12.10 3.05 -3.46
C ASN A 211 -13.10 3.65 -2.46
N ARG A 212 -13.62 2.84 -1.53
CA ARG A 212 -14.58 3.29 -0.51
C ARG A 212 -13.90 3.77 0.78
N MET A 213 -12.59 3.59 0.96
CA MET A 213 -11.88 3.97 2.19
C MET A 213 -11.81 5.48 2.46
N THR A 214 -12.14 6.35 1.49
CA THR A 214 -12.19 7.81 1.74
C THR A 214 -13.17 8.16 2.86
N VAL A 215 -14.22 7.36 3.04
CA VAL A 215 -15.21 7.49 4.13
C VAL A 215 -14.63 7.22 5.53
N LEU A 216 -13.36 6.84 5.63
CA LEU A 216 -12.67 6.61 6.89
C LEU A 216 -11.75 7.77 7.28
N TYR A 217 -11.58 8.80 6.44
CA TYR A 217 -10.55 9.83 6.65
C TYR A 217 -10.71 10.62 7.96
N LYS A 218 -11.93 10.79 8.48
CA LYS A 218 -12.18 11.43 9.78
C LYS A 218 -12.02 10.49 10.97
N ARG A 219 -12.10 9.17 10.75
CA ARG A 219 -12.11 8.14 11.81
C ARG A 219 -10.76 7.45 11.97
N VAL A 220 -10.01 7.35 10.88
CA VAL A 220 -8.79 6.56 10.79
C VAL A 220 -7.60 7.44 10.43
N LYS A 221 -6.56 7.38 11.26
CA LYS A 221 -5.24 7.90 10.93
C LYS A 221 -4.44 6.81 10.20
N PHE A 222 -4.59 6.73 8.88
CA PHE A 222 -3.93 5.69 8.07
C PHE A 222 -2.40 5.67 8.22
N GLY A 223 -1.78 6.82 8.46
CA GLY A 223 -0.33 6.91 8.72
C GLY A 223 0.15 6.17 9.98
N LYS A 224 -0.78 5.74 10.85
CA LYS A 224 -0.51 4.91 12.02
C LYS A 224 -0.78 3.42 11.79
N LYS A 225 -1.17 3.04 10.58
CA LYS A 225 -1.47 1.65 10.20
C LYS A 225 -0.44 1.16 9.19
N THR A 226 -0.04 -0.09 9.35
CA THR A 226 0.96 -0.76 8.51
C THR A 226 0.27 -1.53 7.39
N ILE A 227 0.87 -1.58 6.21
CA ILE A 227 0.40 -2.47 5.15
C ILE A 227 1.43 -3.53 4.80
N PHE A 228 0.95 -4.76 4.64
CA PHE A 228 1.68 -5.84 3.98
C PHE A 228 0.82 -6.43 2.87
N SER A 229 1.42 -7.23 2.00
CA SER A 229 0.68 -7.94 0.96
C SER A 229 1.32 -9.28 0.62
N ILE A 230 0.47 -10.20 0.16
CA ILE A 230 0.90 -11.39 -0.57
C ILE A 230 0.35 -11.27 -1.98
N VAL A 231 1.24 -11.34 -2.97
CA VAL A 231 0.87 -11.28 -4.39
C VAL A 231 1.30 -12.58 -5.06
N VAL A 232 0.35 -13.33 -5.60
CA VAL A 232 0.66 -14.53 -6.38
C VAL A 232 0.20 -14.34 -7.81
N SER A 233 1.13 -14.54 -8.74
CA SER A 233 0.87 -14.48 -10.17
C SER A 233 0.89 -15.86 -10.81
N GLY A 234 0.03 -16.11 -11.80
CA GLY A 234 0.10 -17.36 -12.56
C GLY A 234 1.36 -17.45 -13.44
N ASN A 235 1.82 -16.31 -13.97
CA ASN A 235 2.98 -16.23 -14.86
C ASN A 235 3.98 -15.15 -14.41
N SER A 236 3.58 -13.88 -14.45
CA SER A 236 4.43 -12.73 -14.13
C SER A 236 3.59 -11.57 -13.58
N GLY A 237 4.21 -10.41 -13.34
CA GLY A 237 3.49 -9.16 -13.06
C GLY A 237 3.12 -8.91 -11.59
N SER A 238 3.70 -9.67 -10.66
CA SER A 238 3.51 -9.41 -9.22
C SER A 238 3.96 -7.99 -8.83
N ASP A 239 4.95 -7.43 -9.52
CA ASP A 239 5.41 -6.06 -9.32
C ASP A 239 4.35 -5.03 -9.76
N CYS A 240 3.59 -5.30 -10.83
CA CYS A 240 2.49 -4.44 -11.28
C CYS A 240 1.42 -4.28 -10.20
N VAL A 241 0.99 -5.40 -9.60
CA VAL A 241 0.03 -5.41 -8.49
C VAL A 241 0.61 -4.74 -7.24
N ALA A 242 1.87 -5.03 -6.90
CA ALA A 242 2.54 -4.40 -5.76
C ALA A 242 2.63 -2.87 -5.92
N LYS A 243 2.98 -2.36 -7.11
CA LYS A 243 3.01 -0.92 -7.40
C LYS A 243 1.62 -0.28 -7.32
N GLN A 244 0.57 -0.99 -7.73
CA GLN A 244 -0.81 -0.51 -7.54
C GLN A 244 -1.18 -0.39 -6.06
N LEU A 245 -0.80 -1.37 -5.23
CA LEU A 245 -1.02 -1.30 -3.78
C LEU A 245 -0.25 -0.14 -3.15
N ILE A 246 1.01 0.08 -3.54
CA ILE A 246 1.80 1.24 -3.12
C ILE A 246 1.08 2.54 -3.50
N GLY A 247 0.66 2.66 -4.76
CA GLY A 247 -0.02 3.84 -5.27
C GLY A 247 -1.33 4.12 -4.53
N ALA A 248 -2.18 3.10 -4.40
CA ALA A 248 -3.48 3.23 -3.76
C ALA A 248 -3.36 3.48 -2.26
N LEU A 249 -2.64 2.61 -1.53
CA LEU A 249 -2.68 2.57 -0.08
C LEU A 249 -1.64 3.50 0.56
N ASN A 250 -0.38 3.46 0.12
CA ASN A 250 0.67 4.26 0.74
C ASN A 250 0.68 5.71 0.21
N VAL A 251 0.70 5.89 -1.12
CA VAL A 251 0.74 7.22 -1.74
C VAL A 251 -0.58 7.97 -1.56
N ASN A 252 -1.71 7.34 -1.90
CA ASN A 252 -3.01 8.03 -1.92
C ASN A 252 -3.80 7.94 -0.60
N LYS A 253 -3.86 6.78 0.07
CA LYS A 253 -4.58 6.65 1.36
C LYS A 253 -3.72 6.97 2.58
N GLY A 254 -2.40 7.01 2.43
CA GLY A 254 -1.50 7.42 3.50
C GLY A 254 -1.16 6.32 4.51
N PHE A 255 -1.27 5.04 4.14
CA PHE A 255 -0.75 3.96 4.98
C PHE A 255 0.77 3.98 5.08
N ARG A 256 1.32 3.52 6.20
CA ARG A 256 2.78 3.32 6.32
C ARG A 256 3.21 2.08 5.56
N LEU A 257 4.28 2.21 4.76
CA LEU A 257 4.88 1.10 4.01
C LEU A 257 6.12 0.59 4.75
N PRO A 258 6.08 -0.62 5.34
CA PRO A 258 7.24 -1.24 5.97
C PRO A 258 8.26 -1.68 4.90
N PRO A 259 9.53 -1.95 5.26
CA PRO A 259 10.46 -2.60 4.34
C PRO A 259 9.91 -3.97 3.88
N TYR A 260 10.24 -4.37 2.66
CA TYR A 260 9.81 -5.66 2.07
C TYR A 260 8.30 -5.94 2.20
N PHE A 261 7.47 -4.93 1.95
CA PHE A 261 6.03 -4.98 2.30
C PHE A 261 5.25 -6.11 1.62
N ALA A 262 5.76 -6.66 0.51
CA ALA A 262 5.06 -7.66 -0.30
C ALA A 262 5.88 -8.95 -0.43
N LEU A 263 5.26 -10.07 -0.07
CA LEU A 263 5.72 -11.41 -0.44
C LEU A 263 5.13 -11.78 -1.79
N THR A 264 5.99 -12.05 -2.78
CA THR A 264 5.55 -12.40 -4.13
C THR A 264 5.91 -13.84 -4.49
N ALA A 265 5.02 -14.52 -5.21
CA ALA A 265 5.27 -15.83 -5.79
C ALA A 265 4.68 -15.96 -7.20
N THR A 266 5.22 -16.89 -7.98
CA THR A 266 4.65 -17.30 -9.28
C THR A 266 4.19 -18.75 -9.17
N ALA A 267 2.88 -18.98 -9.29
CA ALA A 267 2.27 -20.31 -9.25
C ALA A 267 0.97 -20.30 -10.06
N ASN A 268 0.97 -21.04 -11.18
CA ASN A 268 -0.19 -21.19 -12.05
C ASN A 268 -1.16 -22.24 -11.49
N ASP A 269 -0.70 -23.47 -11.36
CA ASP A 269 -1.55 -24.59 -10.95
C ASP A 269 -1.89 -24.51 -9.45
N PRO A 270 -3.14 -24.82 -9.06
CA PRO A 270 -3.54 -24.84 -7.66
C PRO A 270 -2.63 -25.75 -6.83
N GLY A 271 -2.08 -25.25 -5.72
CA GLY A 271 -1.19 -25.99 -4.83
C GLY A 271 0.29 -25.75 -5.09
N PHE A 272 0.67 -25.39 -6.31
CA PHE A 272 2.07 -25.29 -6.74
C PHE A 272 2.90 -24.29 -5.92
N VAL A 273 2.26 -23.32 -5.28
CA VAL A 273 2.95 -22.34 -4.41
C VAL A 273 3.75 -22.99 -3.28
N LYS A 274 3.35 -24.19 -2.84
CA LYS A 274 4.04 -24.97 -1.80
C LYS A 274 5.36 -25.58 -2.29
N ASP A 275 5.44 -25.85 -3.58
CA ASP A 275 6.56 -26.55 -4.20
C ASP A 275 7.61 -25.57 -4.76
N ILE A 276 7.38 -24.26 -4.63
CA ILE A 276 8.34 -23.23 -5.08
C ILE A 276 9.65 -23.38 -4.29
N PRO A 277 10.79 -23.56 -4.96
CA PRO A 277 12.07 -23.69 -4.28
C PRO A 277 12.38 -22.51 -3.36
N GLY A 278 12.70 -22.82 -2.09
CA GLY A 278 13.04 -21.82 -1.08
C GLY A 278 11.87 -20.97 -0.58
N ILE A 279 10.62 -21.34 -0.89
CA ILE A 279 9.44 -20.60 -0.42
C ILE A 279 9.38 -20.55 1.11
N ASP A 280 9.76 -21.62 1.82
CA ASP A 280 9.79 -21.66 3.28
C ASP A 280 10.69 -20.59 3.89
N LYS A 281 11.86 -20.34 3.28
CA LYS A 281 12.78 -19.28 3.73
C LYS A 281 12.14 -17.90 3.54
N LYS A 282 11.46 -17.68 2.41
CA LYS A 282 10.75 -16.43 2.12
C LYS A 282 9.57 -16.21 3.09
N ILE A 283 8.81 -17.28 3.38
CA ILE A 283 7.70 -17.28 4.33
C ILE A 283 8.19 -16.89 5.72
N LYS A 284 9.25 -17.55 6.22
CA LYS A 284 9.84 -17.25 7.54
C LYS A 284 10.32 -15.80 7.61
N LYS A 285 11.08 -15.35 6.61
CA LYS A 285 11.55 -13.95 6.53
C LYS A 285 10.36 -12.97 6.56
N PHE A 286 9.33 -13.21 5.76
CA PHE A 286 8.16 -12.34 5.71
C PHE A 286 7.37 -12.31 7.02
N ALA A 287 7.20 -13.45 7.68
CA ALA A 287 6.57 -13.52 9.00
C ALA A 287 7.39 -12.75 10.06
N GLU A 288 8.71 -12.84 10.03
CA GLU A 288 9.58 -12.03 10.90
C GLU A 288 9.49 -10.53 10.59
N ASP A 289 9.42 -10.15 9.32
CA ASP A 289 9.27 -8.75 8.90
C ASP A 289 7.95 -8.18 9.42
N ILE A 290 6.84 -8.93 9.32
CA ILE A 290 5.55 -8.55 9.92
C ILE A 290 5.70 -8.29 11.42
N ARG A 291 6.30 -9.21 12.19
CA ARG A 291 6.49 -9.03 13.64
C ARG A 291 7.36 -7.83 13.99
N ARG A 292 8.41 -7.58 13.21
CA ARG A 292 9.38 -6.50 13.47
C ARG A 292 8.87 -5.13 13.03
N GLU A 293 7.93 -5.08 12.10
CA GLU A 293 7.59 -3.84 11.41
C GLU A 293 6.15 -3.37 11.62
N ILE A 294 5.29 -4.02 12.40
CA ILE A 294 4.00 -3.40 12.79
C ILE A 294 4.24 -2.34 13.88
N LYS A 295 4.30 -1.08 13.45
CA LYS A 295 4.66 0.10 14.25
C LYS A 295 3.68 1.25 14.06
N LYS A 296 3.55 2.12 15.07
CA LYS A 296 2.76 3.37 15.08
C LYS A 296 3.55 4.59 15.48
#